data_AF-A0A7V9DQN1-F1
#
_entry.id   AF-A0A7V9DQN1-F1
#
_cell.length_a   1.000
_cell.length_b   1.000
_cell.length_c   1.000
_cell.angle_alpha   90.00
_cell.angle_beta   90.00
_cell.angle_gamma   90.00
#
_symmetry.space_group_name_H-M   'P 1'
#
loop_
_entity.id
_entity.type
_entity.pdbx_description
1 polymer ?
#
loop_
_entity_poly.entity_id
_entity_poly.type
_entity_poly.pdbx_seq_one_letter_code
_entity_poly.pdbx_strand_id
1 'polypeptide(L)'
;ENPLTGPDDRIVNQSTMFTATIAAMYSDISWPDLAASLLDAEAGTPDGILRMADGITGREPDGTYKNIAESGPVIRCASGIVQEAPDDPDELLAELREIAPRFSLDIRVEDLRNLCDEMFEDPAEAIVPSYDGEAPILVTGGTNDPATPLRWAEELDELMGPSSVLVQFNGEGHGQIIGSKCITELEAGVLADLEVPDEGTECDADPKIERPEWWDDLPSPKGISEAQSLPALLAAFGLSPSTGYGEVRLTELSTEDVLEAFDSELSADFEQVTETEIVPDVTARYYSAPDNLFFLVLVAPPSAFEGKDLESARGIVPDSKTAVVLVALDA
;
A
#
# COMPACT_ATOMS: atom_id res chain seq x y z
N GLU A 1 -12.73 22.56 -12.06
CA GLU A 1 -13.77 23.61 -12.15
C GLU A 1 -15.00 23.41 -11.25
N ASN A 2 -15.09 22.37 -10.40
CA ASN A 2 -16.05 22.34 -9.29
C ASN A 2 -15.36 21.67 -8.09
N PRO A 3 -14.63 22.43 -7.24
CA PRO A 3 -14.02 21.84 -6.07
C PRO A 3 -15.08 21.26 -5.12
N LEU A 4 -14.77 20.14 -4.49
CA LEU A 4 -15.55 19.63 -3.36
C LEU A 4 -15.03 20.26 -2.07
N THR A 5 -15.90 20.37 -1.07
CA THR A 5 -15.51 20.82 0.27
C THR A 5 -15.63 19.65 1.22
N GLY A 6 -14.52 19.30 1.87
CA GLY A 6 -14.47 18.26 2.89
C GLY A 6 -15.11 18.69 4.22
N PRO A 7 -15.22 17.75 5.18
CA PRO A 7 -15.83 17.98 6.48
C PRO A 7 -15.09 19.02 7.35
N ASP A 8 -13.81 19.26 7.08
CA ASP A 8 -12.96 20.25 7.75
C ASP A 8 -12.73 21.53 6.92
N ASP A 9 -13.69 21.85 6.04
CA ASP A 9 -13.67 23.00 5.11
C ASP A 9 -12.53 22.97 4.06
N ARG A 10 -11.74 21.89 3.99
CA ARG A 10 -10.70 21.74 2.98
C ARG A 10 -11.30 21.59 1.58
N ILE A 11 -10.66 22.24 0.64
CA ILE A 11 -11.03 22.18 -0.76
C ILE A 11 -10.32 21.01 -1.43
N VAL A 12 -11.10 20.07 -1.98
CA VAL A 12 -10.61 19.05 -2.91
C VAL A 12 -10.66 19.62 -4.32
N ASN A 13 -9.50 20.04 -4.80
CA ASN A 13 -9.28 20.51 -6.16
C ASN A 13 -8.51 19.45 -6.99
N GLN A 14 -8.10 19.84 -8.19
CA GLN A 14 -7.31 18.99 -9.07
C GLN A 14 -6.02 18.46 -8.42
N SER A 15 -5.30 19.31 -7.70
CA SER A 15 -4.04 18.94 -7.04
C SER A 15 -4.30 17.91 -5.94
N THR A 16 -5.36 18.05 -5.14
CA THR A 16 -5.71 17.03 -4.13
C THR A 16 -6.07 15.69 -4.76
N MET A 17 -6.87 15.70 -5.84
CA MET A 17 -7.21 14.50 -6.59
C MET A 17 -5.96 13.82 -7.18
N PHE A 18 -5.04 14.63 -7.69
CA PHE A 18 -3.77 14.16 -8.23
C PHE A 18 -2.91 13.50 -7.14
N THR A 19 -2.74 14.15 -5.98
CA THR A 19 -2.00 13.62 -4.84
C THR A 19 -2.60 12.29 -4.33
N ALA A 20 -3.93 12.20 -4.21
CA ALA A 20 -4.61 10.96 -3.85
C ALA A 20 -4.39 9.84 -4.88
N THR A 21 -4.44 10.19 -6.18
CA THR A 21 -4.17 9.25 -7.25
C THR A 21 -2.72 8.74 -7.17
N ILE A 22 -1.74 9.62 -7.01
CA ILE A 22 -0.33 9.26 -6.83
C ILE A 22 -0.18 8.30 -5.65
N ALA A 23 -0.78 8.63 -4.49
CA ALA A 23 -0.73 7.78 -3.30
C ALA A 23 -1.16 6.34 -3.58
N ALA A 24 -2.28 6.18 -4.29
CA ALA A 24 -2.79 4.85 -4.63
C ALA A 24 -1.97 4.13 -5.70
N MET A 25 -1.20 4.83 -6.55
CA MET A 25 -0.37 4.17 -7.57
C MET A 25 0.84 3.46 -6.96
N TYR A 26 1.24 3.77 -5.73
CA TYR A 26 2.34 3.09 -5.04
C TYR A 26 2.05 1.61 -4.76
N SER A 27 0.79 1.20 -4.66
CA SER A 27 0.45 -0.20 -4.41
C SER A 27 -0.96 -0.53 -4.89
N ASP A 28 -1.10 -1.66 -5.58
CA ASP A 28 -2.37 -2.14 -6.10
C ASP A 28 -3.41 -2.46 -5.01
N ILE A 29 -2.96 -2.69 -3.78
CA ILE A 29 -3.82 -2.78 -2.59
C ILE A 29 -4.73 -1.56 -2.41
N SER A 30 -4.27 -0.39 -2.84
CA SER A 30 -5.00 0.87 -2.70
C SER A 30 -5.94 1.16 -3.88
N TRP A 31 -5.87 0.40 -4.97
CA TRP A 31 -6.67 0.68 -6.17
C TRP A 31 -8.18 0.53 -5.95
N PRO A 32 -8.69 -0.50 -5.23
CA PRO A 32 -10.10 -0.56 -4.88
C PRO A 32 -10.55 0.64 -4.04
N ASP A 33 -9.69 1.15 -3.15
CA ASP A 33 -9.98 2.35 -2.37
C ASP A 33 -10.03 3.60 -3.25
N LEU A 34 -9.07 3.77 -4.16
CA LEU A 34 -9.08 4.87 -5.14
C LEU A 34 -10.35 4.85 -5.97
N ALA A 35 -10.74 3.69 -6.49
CA ALA A 35 -11.95 3.54 -7.29
C ALA A 35 -13.20 3.95 -6.50
N ALA A 36 -13.35 3.47 -5.26
CA ALA A 36 -14.45 3.84 -4.38
C ALA A 36 -14.45 5.35 -4.05
N SER A 37 -13.28 5.90 -3.70
CA SER A 37 -13.13 7.31 -3.34
C SER A 37 -13.40 8.27 -4.51
N LEU A 38 -13.08 7.87 -5.74
CA LEU A 38 -13.44 8.62 -6.95
C LEU A 38 -14.96 8.60 -7.20
N LEU A 39 -15.61 7.45 -7.02
CA LEU A 39 -17.07 7.34 -7.14
C LEU A 39 -17.78 8.18 -6.07
N ASP A 40 -17.30 8.14 -4.82
CA ASP A 40 -17.82 8.97 -3.73
C ASP A 40 -17.63 10.46 -4.03
N ALA A 41 -16.47 10.84 -4.56
CA ALA A 41 -16.21 12.22 -4.96
C ALA A 41 -17.15 12.69 -6.08
N GLU A 42 -17.43 11.84 -7.08
CA GLU A 42 -18.45 12.13 -8.10
C GLU A 42 -19.85 12.32 -7.48
N ALA A 43 -20.16 11.61 -6.39
CA ALA A 43 -21.39 11.77 -5.63
C ALA A 43 -21.38 12.96 -4.64
N GLY A 44 -20.26 13.67 -4.52
CA GLY A 44 -20.11 14.84 -3.65
C GLY A 44 -19.51 14.57 -2.27
N THR A 45 -18.94 13.37 -2.05
CA THR A 45 -18.32 12.94 -0.80
C THR A 45 -16.80 12.81 -0.98
N PRO A 46 -16.00 13.81 -0.57
CA PRO A 46 -14.56 13.86 -0.85
C PRO A 46 -13.67 13.17 0.19
N ASP A 47 -14.24 12.57 1.23
CA ASP A 47 -13.53 12.08 2.42
C ASP A 47 -12.40 11.09 2.09
N GLY A 48 -12.65 10.14 1.18
CA GLY A 48 -11.65 9.16 0.75
C GLY A 48 -10.46 9.79 0.01
N ILE A 49 -10.72 10.80 -0.84
CA ILE A 49 -9.68 11.56 -1.55
C ILE A 49 -8.80 12.33 -0.55
N LEU A 50 -9.41 12.98 0.43
CA LEU A 50 -8.67 13.69 1.48
C LEU A 50 -7.82 12.72 2.30
N ARG A 51 -8.36 11.56 2.68
CA ARG A 51 -7.63 10.54 3.44
C ARG A 51 -6.38 10.06 2.70
N MET A 52 -6.48 9.74 1.41
CA MET A 52 -5.32 9.30 0.62
C MET A 52 -4.28 10.40 0.46
N ALA A 53 -4.73 11.64 0.20
CA ALA A 53 -3.82 12.78 0.08
C ALA A 53 -3.10 13.07 1.41
N ASP A 54 -3.80 12.93 2.54
CA ASP A 54 -3.23 13.07 3.88
C ASP A 54 -2.18 12.00 4.16
N GLY A 55 -2.44 10.75 3.76
CA GLY A 55 -1.53 9.62 3.92
C GLY A 55 -0.16 9.87 3.29
N ILE A 56 -0.12 10.26 2.00
CA ILE A 56 1.16 10.49 1.30
C ILE A 56 1.85 11.79 1.72
N THR A 57 1.09 12.82 2.13
CA THR A 57 1.68 14.08 2.61
C THR A 57 2.10 14.03 4.08
N GLY A 58 1.72 12.97 4.79
CA GLY A 58 2.00 12.80 6.21
C GLY A 58 1.17 13.73 7.10
N ARG A 59 -0.01 14.16 6.66
CA ARG A 59 -0.92 14.99 7.47
C ARG A 59 -1.65 14.13 8.49
N GLU A 60 -1.67 14.59 9.74
CA GLU A 60 -2.36 13.95 10.86
C GLU A 60 -3.80 14.45 11.04
N PRO A 61 -4.67 13.71 11.76
CA PRO A 61 -6.05 14.13 12.03
C PRO A 61 -6.18 15.47 12.74
N ASP A 62 -5.21 15.86 13.57
CA ASP A 62 -5.18 17.16 14.25
C ASP A 62 -4.70 18.31 13.35
N GLY A 63 -4.37 18.02 12.09
CA GLY A 63 -3.89 18.96 11.09
C GLY A 63 -2.39 19.25 11.14
N THR A 64 -1.64 18.60 12.03
CA THR A 64 -0.18 18.63 12.02
C THR A 64 0.38 17.77 10.87
N TYR A 65 1.65 17.93 10.55
CA TYR A 65 2.32 17.18 9.48
C TYR A 65 3.56 16.48 10.03
N LYS A 66 3.79 15.24 9.57
CA LYS A 66 5.10 14.59 9.61
C LYS A 66 6.08 15.40 8.76
N ASN A 67 7.37 15.20 9.00
CA ASN A 67 8.41 16.00 8.34
C ASN A 67 8.87 15.43 6.99
N ILE A 68 8.12 14.51 6.36
CA ILE A 68 8.58 13.80 5.15
C ILE A 68 8.76 14.75 3.97
N ALA A 69 7.82 15.68 3.79
CA ALA A 69 7.83 16.65 2.69
C ALA A 69 8.99 17.65 2.82
N GLU A 70 9.42 17.98 4.04
CA GLU A 70 10.56 18.86 4.28
C GLU A 70 11.89 18.10 4.27
N SER A 71 11.95 16.94 4.92
CA SER A 71 13.20 16.20 5.11
C SER A 71 13.72 15.56 3.82
N GLY A 72 12.84 15.05 2.95
CA GLY A 72 13.24 14.42 1.69
C GLY A 72 14.12 15.32 0.81
N PRO A 73 13.64 16.51 0.40
CA PRO A 73 14.44 17.45 -0.38
C PRO A 73 15.74 17.88 0.33
N VAL A 74 15.67 18.14 1.64
CA VAL A 74 16.85 18.56 2.44
C VAL A 74 17.93 17.47 2.45
N ILE A 75 17.55 16.22 2.72
CA ILE A 75 18.48 15.08 2.75
C ILE A 75 19.06 14.85 1.36
N ARG A 76 18.20 14.79 0.32
CA ARG A 76 18.62 14.59 -1.07
C ARG A 76 19.68 15.63 -1.49
N CYS A 77 19.40 16.91 -1.26
CA CYS A 77 20.30 17.99 -1.61
C CYS A 77 21.59 17.97 -0.76
N ALA A 78 21.49 17.71 0.55
CA ALA A 78 22.67 17.58 1.41
C ALA A 78 23.60 16.43 0.98
N SER A 79 23.04 15.35 0.41
CA SER A 79 23.76 14.19 -0.12
C SER A 79 24.38 14.40 -1.52
N GLY A 80 24.21 15.58 -2.13
CA GLY A 80 24.72 15.86 -3.48
C GLY A 80 23.96 15.16 -4.60
N ILE A 81 22.81 14.52 -4.30
CA ILE A 81 21.99 13.84 -5.31
C ILE A 81 21.09 14.87 -5.98
N VAL A 82 21.66 15.59 -6.93
CA VAL A 82 21.01 16.73 -7.59
C VAL A 82 20.25 16.28 -8.83
N GLN A 83 19.07 16.86 -9.05
CA GLN A 83 18.42 16.82 -10.36
C GLN A 83 18.90 18.04 -11.15
N GLU A 84 19.71 17.80 -12.17
CA GLU A 84 20.13 18.86 -13.06
C GLU A 84 18.93 19.43 -13.83
N ALA A 85 18.94 20.74 -14.03
CA ALA A 85 17.96 21.38 -14.89
C ALA A 85 18.20 20.91 -16.35
N PRO A 86 17.16 20.59 -17.12
CA PRO A 86 17.33 20.24 -18.52
C PRO A 86 17.83 21.45 -19.33
N ASP A 87 18.59 21.19 -20.39
CA ASP A 87 19.08 22.24 -21.30
C ASP A 87 17.92 23.02 -21.96
N ASP A 88 16.81 22.32 -22.25
CA ASP A 88 15.55 22.89 -22.76
C ASP A 88 14.36 22.40 -21.91
N PRO A 89 13.96 23.15 -20.87
CA PRO A 89 12.84 22.76 -20.02
C PRO A 89 11.47 22.88 -20.71
N ASP A 90 11.34 23.69 -21.76
CA ASP A 90 10.11 23.78 -22.54
C ASP A 90 9.91 22.52 -23.39
N GLU A 91 10.98 22.00 -24.01
CA GLU A 91 10.98 20.74 -24.75
C GLU A 91 10.64 19.56 -23.83
N LEU A 92 11.33 19.44 -22.68
CA LEU A 92 11.03 18.38 -21.72
C LEU A 92 9.58 18.46 -21.22
N LEU A 93 9.06 19.65 -20.93
CA LEU A 93 7.67 19.81 -20.51
C LEU A 93 6.68 19.42 -21.62
N ALA A 94 7.00 19.67 -22.89
CA ALA A 94 6.18 19.23 -24.00
C ALA A 94 6.18 17.69 -24.12
N GLU A 95 7.33 17.04 -23.96
CA GLU A 95 7.45 15.58 -23.94
C GLU A 95 6.66 14.97 -22.78
N LEU A 96 6.82 15.48 -21.55
CA LEU A 96 6.08 15.02 -20.38
C LEU A 96 4.55 15.09 -20.59
N ARG A 97 4.07 16.15 -21.26
CA ARG A 97 2.66 16.32 -21.63
C ARG A 97 2.18 15.35 -22.69
N GLU A 98 3.07 14.85 -23.54
CA GLU A 98 2.75 13.84 -24.54
C GLU A 98 2.71 12.44 -23.92
N ILE A 99 3.73 12.06 -23.15
CA ILE A 99 3.88 10.70 -22.63
C ILE A 99 3.02 10.43 -21.39
N ALA A 100 2.76 11.45 -20.57
CA ALA A 100 2.07 11.32 -19.29
C ALA A 100 1.09 12.48 -19.05
N PRO A 101 0.11 12.70 -19.95
CA PRO A 101 -0.71 13.91 -19.97
C PRO A 101 -1.50 14.16 -18.69
N ARG A 102 -1.83 13.12 -17.92
CA ARG A 102 -2.52 13.25 -16.62
C ARG A 102 -1.57 13.64 -15.49
N PHE A 103 -0.34 13.15 -15.54
CA PHE A 103 0.67 13.35 -14.51
C PHE A 103 1.49 14.63 -14.70
N SER A 104 1.51 15.17 -15.92
CA SER A 104 2.20 16.41 -16.25
C SER A 104 1.30 17.65 -16.18
N LEU A 105 0.03 17.53 -15.75
CA LEU A 105 -0.94 18.63 -15.85
C LEU A 105 -0.52 19.87 -15.05
N ASP A 106 -0.02 19.64 -13.84
CA ASP A 106 0.37 20.70 -12.92
C ASP A 106 1.87 21.03 -12.99
N ILE A 107 2.65 20.30 -13.79
CA ILE A 107 4.07 20.57 -14.01
C ILE A 107 4.24 21.84 -14.85
N ARG A 108 5.10 22.72 -14.37
CA ARG A 108 5.54 23.94 -15.04
C ARG A 108 7.04 23.92 -15.27
N VAL A 109 7.51 24.81 -16.15
CA VAL A 109 8.93 24.99 -16.43
C VAL A 109 9.71 25.30 -15.14
N GLU A 110 9.10 26.06 -14.23
CA GLU A 110 9.69 26.42 -12.94
C GLU A 110 9.89 25.22 -11.99
N ASP A 111 9.18 24.12 -12.21
CA ASP A 111 9.31 22.88 -11.44
C ASP A 111 10.49 22.02 -11.93
N LEU A 112 11.02 22.30 -13.13
CA LEU A 112 12.12 21.55 -13.76
C LEU A 112 13.51 22.14 -13.43
N ARG A 113 13.62 22.91 -12.35
CA ARG A 113 14.87 23.56 -11.92
C ARG A 113 15.63 22.73 -10.88
N ASN A 114 16.93 22.97 -10.77
CA ASN A 114 17.73 22.48 -9.65
C ASN A 114 17.41 23.29 -8.38
N LEU A 115 16.69 22.68 -7.43
CA LEU A 115 16.34 23.29 -6.14
C LEU A 115 17.48 23.24 -5.12
N CYS A 116 18.47 22.36 -5.31
CA CYS A 116 19.51 22.11 -4.32
C CYS A 116 20.52 23.25 -4.23
N ASP A 117 20.85 23.90 -5.34
CA ASP A 117 21.76 25.06 -5.39
C ASP A 117 21.23 26.25 -4.58
N GLU A 118 19.90 26.36 -4.45
CA GLU A 118 19.26 27.40 -3.62
C GLU A 118 19.29 27.06 -2.13
N MET A 119 19.41 25.77 -1.77
CA MET A 119 19.31 25.27 -0.40
C MET A 119 20.66 25.05 0.27
N PHE A 120 21.69 24.67 -0.48
CA PHE A 120 23.01 24.32 0.04
C PHE A 120 24.12 24.95 -0.80
N GLU A 121 25.00 25.72 -0.15
CA GLU A 121 26.18 26.33 -0.83
C GLU A 121 27.29 25.31 -1.15
N ASP A 122 27.38 24.24 -0.37
CA ASP A 122 28.43 23.20 -0.47
C ASP A 122 27.84 21.84 -0.04
N PRO A 123 27.04 21.17 -0.88
CA PRO A 123 26.50 19.85 -0.57
C PRO A 123 27.63 18.79 -0.53
N ALA A 124 27.37 17.64 0.10
CA ALA A 124 28.30 16.52 0.03
C ALA A 124 28.48 16.05 -1.42
N GLU A 125 29.61 15.41 -1.73
CA GLU A 125 29.78 14.73 -3.01
C GLU A 125 28.89 13.49 -3.06
N ALA A 126 28.13 13.34 -4.15
CA ALA A 126 27.30 12.16 -4.36
C ALA A 126 28.18 10.91 -4.43
N ILE A 127 27.84 9.92 -3.59
CA ILE A 127 28.56 8.64 -3.57
C ILE A 127 27.92 7.73 -4.61
N VAL A 128 28.71 7.30 -5.60
CA VAL A 128 28.34 6.15 -6.43
C VAL A 128 28.62 4.89 -5.62
N PRO A 129 27.60 4.08 -5.29
CA PRO A 129 27.79 2.91 -4.46
C PRO A 129 28.64 1.87 -5.18
N SER A 130 29.45 1.13 -4.43
CA SER A 130 30.19 -0.03 -4.91
C SER A 130 30.37 -1.03 -3.77
N TYR A 131 30.48 -2.31 -4.11
CA TYR A 131 30.62 -3.38 -3.13
C TYR A 131 31.75 -4.34 -3.55
N ASP A 132 32.73 -4.54 -2.66
CA ASP A 132 33.88 -5.43 -2.85
C ASP A 132 33.90 -6.59 -1.84
N GLY A 133 32.84 -6.72 -1.05
CA GLY A 133 32.68 -7.80 -0.08
C GLY A 133 32.18 -9.10 -0.71
N GLU A 134 32.17 -10.16 0.09
CA GLU A 134 31.76 -11.51 -0.33
C GLU A 134 30.33 -11.87 0.13
N ALA A 135 29.64 -10.99 0.87
CA ALA A 135 28.28 -11.30 1.29
C ALA A 135 27.32 -11.16 0.10
N PRO A 136 26.37 -12.09 -0.07
CA PRO A 136 25.41 -12.01 -1.14
C PRO A 136 24.51 -10.79 -1.00
N ILE A 137 24.14 -10.21 -2.13
CA ILE A 137 23.19 -9.11 -2.25
C ILE A 137 22.09 -9.59 -3.21
N LEU A 138 20.85 -9.45 -2.77
CA LEU A 138 19.69 -9.60 -3.63
C LEU A 138 19.15 -8.21 -3.95
N VAL A 139 19.09 -7.87 -5.22
CA VAL A 139 18.44 -6.65 -5.69
C VAL A 139 17.09 -7.05 -6.27
N THR A 140 16.01 -6.44 -5.81
CA THR A 140 14.67 -6.70 -6.37
C THR A 140 14.19 -5.47 -7.13
N GLY A 141 13.84 -5.64 -8.41
CA GLY A 141 13.34 -4.57 -9.28
C GLY A 141 11.97 -4.92 -9.87
N GLY A 142 11.01 -4.00 -9.82
CA GLY A 142 9.67 -4.20 -10.36
C GLY A 142 9.52 -3.69 -11.79
N THR A 143 8.89 -4.46 -12.69
CA THR A 143 8.63 -4.03 -14.07
C THR A 143 7.72 -2.81 -14.16
N ASN A 144 6.76 -2.69 -13.24
CA ASN A 144 5.81 -1.58 -13.16
C ASN A 144 5.95 -0.79 -11.84
N ASP A 145 7.18 -0.66 -11.32
CA ASP A 145 7.44 0.21 -10.17
C ASP A 145 7.34 1.69 -10.59
N PRO A 146 6.36 2.45 -10.05
CA PRO A 146 6.10 3.82 -10.51
C PRO A 146 7.10 4.85 -9.97
N ALA A 147 7.89 4.51 -8.96
CA ALA A 147 8.78 5.45 -8.27
C ALA A 147 10.27 5.13 -8.48
N THR A 148 10.62 3.84 -8.56
CA THR A 148 11.98 3.36 -8.82
C THR A 148 11.96 2.35 -9.96
N PRO A 149 11.95 2.81 -11.23
CA PRO A 149 11.80 1.93 -12.39
C PRO A 149 12.87 0.84 -12.44
N LEU A 150 12.54 -0.34 -13.00
CA LEU A 150 13.43 -1.52 -13.09
C LEU A 150 14.88 -1.19 -13.49
N ARG A 151 15.09 -0.28 -14.44
CA ARG A 151 16.44 0.14 -14.88
C ARG A 151 17.35 0.59 -13.72
N TRP A 152 16.80 1.19 -12.67
CA TRP A 152 17.58 1.62 -11.51
C TRP A 152 18.03 0.43 -10.66
N ALA A 153 17.24 -0.65 -10.63
CA ALA A 153 17.65 -1.91 -9.99
C ALA A 153 18.73 -2.62 -10.83
N GLU A 154 18.61 -2.60 -12.16
CA GLU A 154 19.66 -3.11 -13.08
C GLU A 154 20.98 -2.35 -12.87
N GLU A 155 20.94 -1.01 -12.84
CA GLU A 155 22.11 -0.17 -12.56
C GLU A 155 22.71 -0.45 -11.17
N LEU A 156 21.87 -0.67 -10.15
CA LEU A 156 22.35 -1.01 -8.80
C LEU A 156 23.04 -2.38 -8.77
N ASP A 157 22.47 -3.39 -9.43
CA ASP A 157 23.06 -4.73 -9.53
C ASP A 157 24.45 -4.68 -10.18
N GLU A 158 24.60 -3.94 -11.28
CA GLU A 158 25.89 -3.72 -11.93
C GLU A 158 26.92 -3.07 -10.98
N LEU A 159 26.50 -2.09 -10.17
CA LEU A 159 27.36 -1.40 -9.21
C LEU A 159 27.76 -2.28 -8.01
N MET A 160 26.89 -3.21 -7.59
CA MET A 160 27.16 -4.14 -6.50
C MET A 160 28.06 -5.31 -6.93
N GLY A 161 28.21 -5.52 -8.24
CA GLY A 161 29.20 -6.41 -8.81
C GLY A 161 28.88 -7.90 -8.59
N PRO A 162 29.89 -8.79 -8.56
CA PRO A 162 29.69 -10.23 -8.64
C PRO A 162 29.00 -10.86 -7.42
N SER A 163 28.81 -10.10 -6.35
CA SER A 163 28.10 -10.56 -5.14
C SER A 163 26.61 -10.26 -5.20
N SER A 164 26.14 -9.59 -6.25
CA SER A 164 24.75 -9.20 -6.45
C SER A 164 24.05 -10.08 -7.47
N VAL A 165 22.76 -10.34 -7.23
CA VAL A 165 21.85 -10.92 -8.22
C VAL A 165 20.57 -10.09 -8.24
N LEU A 166 20.20 -9.62 -9.44
CA LEU A 166 18.90 -9.01 -9.70
C LEU A 166 17.80 -10.09 -9.84
N VAL A 167 16.70 -9.88 -9.13
CA VAL A 167 15.42 -10.54 -9.39
C VAL A 167 14.43 -9.52 -9.92
N GLN A 168 13.85 -9.84 -11.08
CA GLN A 168 12.78 -9.05 -11.66
C GLN A 168 11.43 -9.50 -11.10
N PHE A 169 10.64 -8.54 -10.63
CA PHE A 169 9.26 -8.77 -10.24
C PHE A 169 8.30 -8.27 -11.32
N ASN A 170 7.54 -9.18 -11.92
CA ASN A 170 6.55 -8.93 -12.94
C ASN A 170 5.19 -8.59 -12.29
N GLY A 171 5.12 -7.40 -11.68
CA GLY A 171 3.94 -6.94 -10.97
C GLY A 171 3.91 -5.42 -10.80
N GLU A 172 2.90 -4.96 -10.08
CA GLU A 172 2.56 -3.56 -9.86
C GLU A 172 3.00 -3.09 -8.46
N GLY A 173 3.31 -1.81 -8.33
CA GLY A 173 3.58 -1.17 -7.04
C GLY A 173 5.06 -0.88 -6.79
N HIS A 174 5.32 -0.14 -5.72
CA HIS A 174 6.63 0.37 -5.35
C HIS A 174 7.17 -0.34 -4.11
N GLY A 175 8.40 -0.83 -4.22
CA GLY A 175 9.02 -1.67 -3.20
C GLY A 175 8.49 -3.10 -3.31
N GLN A 176 9.38 -4.02 -3.66
CA GLN A 176 9.00 -5.40 -3.99
C GLN A 176 9.24 -6.38 -2.85
N ILE A 177 9.75 -5.90 -1.70
CA ILE A 177 9.86 -6.71 -0.49
C ILE A 177 8.49 -7.26 -0.15
N ILE A 178 8.42 -8.56 0.10
CA ILE A 178 7.17 -9.30 0.34
C ILE A 178 6.08 -9.08 -0.73
N GLY A 179 6.45 -8.72 -1.96
CA GLY A 179 5.51 -8.41 -3.06
C GLY A 179 4.85 -9.64 -3.69
N SER A 180 5.45 -10.83 -3.51
CA SER A 180 4.85 -12.12 -3.84
C SER A 180 5.43 -13.23 -2.97
N LYS A 181 4.81 -14.41 -2.98
CA LYS A 181 5.37 -15.63 -2.37
C LYS A 181 6.77 -15.94 -2.93
N CYS A 182 6.95 -15.82 -4.24
CA CYS A 182 8.24 -16.05 -4.91
C CYS A 182 9.32 -15.09 -4.40
N ILE A 183 9.06 -13.77 -4.36
CA ILE A 183 10.03 -12.79 -3.83
C ILE A 183 10.32 -13.06 -2.35
N THR A 184 9.27 -13.31 -1.56
CA THR A 184 9.41 -13.57 -0.12
C THR A 184 10.31 -14.77 0.16
N GLU A 185 10.17 -15.85 -0.60
CA GLU A 185 11.00 -17.05 -0.46
C GLU A 185 12.47 -16.77 -0.79
N LEU A 186 12.74 -15.99 -1.84
CA LEU A 186 14.10 -15.61 -2.22
C LEU A 186 14.75 -14.70 -1.18
N GLU A 187 14.01 -13.70 -0.69
CA GLU A 187 14.48 -12.81 0.38
C GLU A 187 14.78 -13.58 1.66
N ALA A 188 13.90 -14.51 2.04
CA ALA A 188 14.11 -15.38 3.18
C ALA A 188 15.35 -16.27 3.01
N GLY A 189 15.57 -16.86 1.83
CA GLY A 189 16.76 -17.68 1.54
C GLY A 189 18.05 -16.89 1.67
N VAL A 190 18.09 -15.64 1.18
CA VAL A 190 19.26 -14.78 1.32
C VAL A 190 19.51 -14.40 2.79
N LEU A 191 18.46 -14.01 3.51
CA LEU A 191 18.58 -13.56 4.90
C LEU A 191 18.90 -14.70 5.88
N ALA A 192 18.33 -15.88 5.68
CA ALA A 192 18.48 -17.02 6.57
C ALA A 192 19.72 -17.86 6.23
N ASP A 193 19.94 -18.10 4.94
CA ASP A 193 20.87 -19.12 4.45
C ASP A 193 22.01 -18.56 3.59
N LEU A 194 22.00 -17.25 3.29
CA LEU A 194 22.95 -16.59 2.38
C LEU A 194 22.90 -17.20 0.96
N GLU A 195 21.74 -17.71 0.55
CA GLU A 195 21.53 -18.31 -0.77
C GLU A 195 20.85 -17.29 -1.71
N VAL A 196 21.46 -17.03 -2.86
CA VAL A 196 20.88 -16.20 -3.93
C VAL A 196 20.34 -17.05 -5.07
N PRO A 197 19.32 -16.57 -5.80
CA PRO A 197 18.81 -17.27 -6.97
C PRO A 197 19.80 -17.27 -8.14
N ASP A 198 19.46 -18.04 -9.18
CA ASP A 198 20.17 -18.00 -10.47
C ASP A 198 19.95 -16.64 -11.16
N GLU A 199 20.97 -16.18 -11.89
CA GLU A 199 20.91 -14.96 -12.71
C GLU A 199 19.72 -15.01 -13.71
N GLY A 200 18.97 -13.91 -13.79
CA GLY A 200 17.79 -13.80 -14.65
C GLY A 200 16.54 -14.48 -14.07
N THR A 201 16.53 -14.76 -12.77
CA THR A 201 15.32 -15.21 -12.07
C THR A 201 14.26 -14.10 -12.10
N GLU A 202 13.04 -14.48 -12.48
CA GLU A 202 11.87 -13.61 -12.47
C GLU A 202 10.82 -14.20 -11.54
N CYS A 203 10.10 -13.33 -10.83
CA CYS A 203 8.94 -13.66 -10.03
C CYS A 203 7.72 -12.95 -10.59
N ASP A 204 6.64 -13.68 -10.82
CA ASP A 204 5.35 -13.08 -11.19
C ASP A 204 4.57 -12.63 -9.95
N ALA A 205 3.66 -11.67 -10.15
CA ALA A 205 2.66 -11.35 -9.14
C ALA A 205 1.81 -12.60 -8.81
N ASP A 206 1.50 -12.78 -7.53
CA ASP A 206 0.65 -13.86 -7.09
C ASP A 206 -0.76 -13.76 -7.72
N PRO A 207 -1.39 -14.90 -8.07
CA PRO A 207 -2.73 -14.89 -8.64
C PRO A 207 -3.73 -14.28 -7.66
N LYS A 208 -4.76 -13.63 -8.19
CA LYS A 208 -5.84 -13.10 -7.37
C LYS A 208 -6.62 -14.24 -6.72
N ILE A 209 -6.97 -14.05 -5.45
CA ILE A 209 -7.90 -14.91 -4.74
C ILE A 209 -9.30 -14.44 -5.10
N GLU A 210 -9.95 -15.21 -5.98
CA GLU A 210 -11.34 -14.97 -6.36
C GLU A 210 -12.29 -15.30 -5.21
N ARG A 211 -13.48 -14.70 -5.22
CA ARG A 211 -14.54 -15.01 -4.24
C ARG A 211 -14.84 -16.52 -4.29
N PRO A 212 -14.65 -17.27 -3.19
CA PRO A 212 -14.93 -18.71 -3.17
C PRO A 212 -16.41 -19.02 -3.34
N GLU A 213 -16.76 -20.19 -3.89
CA GLU A 213 -18.16 -20.60 -4.07
C GLU A 213 -18.92 -20.68 -2.74
N TRP A 214 -18.26 -21.13 -1.67
CA TRP A 214 -18.83 -21.24 -0.32
C TRP A 214 -19.06 -19.89 0.37
N TRP A 215 -18.58 -18.78 -0.19
CA TRP A 215 -18.69 -17.46 0.42
C TRP A 215 -20.14 -16.99 0.58
N ASP A 216 -21.00 -17.35 -0.37
CA ASP A 216 -22.42 -16.99 -0.36
C ASP A 216 -23.21 -17.74 0.72
N ASP A 217 -22.67 -18.85 1.21
CA ASP A 217 -23.27 -19.67 2.26
C ASP A 217 -22.81 -19.27 3.66
N LEU A 218 -21.91 -18.27 3.79
CA LEU A 218 -21.48 -17.77 5.09
C LEU A 218 -22.65 -17.21 5.90
N PRO A 219 -22.69 -17.49 7.23
CA PRO A 219 -23.77 -17.01 8.07
C PRO A 219 -23.80 -15.47 8.12
N SER A 220 -24.97 -14.95 8.48
CA SER A 220 -25.19 -13.53 8.79
C SER A 220 -25.68 -13.40 10.22
N PRO A 221 -24.76 -13.52 11.21
CA PRO A 221 -25.17 -13.60 12.59
C PRO A 221 -25.92 -12.36 13.05
N LYS A 222 -26.89 -12.57 13.94
CA LYS A 222 -27.77 -11.48 14.40
C LYS A 222 -26.97 -10.37 15.09
N GLY A 223 -27.13 -9.14 14.61
CA GLY A 223 -26.46 -7.96 15.18
C GLY A 223 -25.18 -7.59 14.44
N ILE A 224 -24.78 -8.35 13.43
CA ILE A 224 -23.73 -8.00 12.47
C ILE A 224 -24.42 -7.48 11.20
N SER A 225 -23.93 -6.37 10.65
CA SER A 225 -24.51 -5.77 9.44
C SER A 225 -24.30 -6.64 8.21
N GLU A 226 -25.02 -6.31 7.13
CA GLU A 226 -24.62 -6.75 5.78
C GLU A 226 -23.24 -6.17 5.41
N ALA A 227 -22.61 -6.77 4.39
CA ALA A 227 -21.34 -6.31 3.85
C ALA A 227 -21.37 -4.82 3.49
N GLN A 228 -20.31 -4.12 3.87
CA GLN A 228 -20.07 -2.71 3.60
C GLN A 228 -18.90 -2.58 2.63
N SER A 229 -19.01 -1.64 1.70
CA SER A 229 -17.91 -1.31 0.78
C SER A 229 -16.88 -0.44 1.50
N LEU A 230 -15.91 -1.08 2.15
CA LEU A 230 -14.83 -0.41 2.89
C LEU A 230 -13.44 -0.91 2.41
N PRO A 231 -13.08 -0.71 1.13
CA PRO A 231 -11.80 -1.17 0.58
C PRO A 231 -10.59 -0.56 1.30
N ALA A 232 -10.68 0.69 1.76
CA ALA A 232 -9.67 1.33 2.58
C ALA A 232 -9.35 0.54 3.86
N LEU A 233 -10.36 -0.08 4.47
CA LEU A 233 -10.17 -0.89 5.67
C LEU A 233 -9.50 -2.22 5.33
N LEU A 234 -9.89 -2.87 4.24
CA LEU A 234 -9.21 -4.09 3.75
C LEU A 234 -7.73 -3.80 3.46
N ALA A 235 -7.44 -2.68 2.80
CA ALA A 235 -6.06 -2.26 2.52
C ALA A 235 -5.26 -2.00 3.80
N ALA A 236 -5.87 -1.41 4.84
CA ALA A 236 -5.22 -1.23 6.13
C ALA A 236 -4.89 -2.55 6.86
N PHE A 237 -5.63 -3.63 6.57
CA PHE A 237 -5.30 -4.98 7.03
C PHE A 237 -4.30 -5.72 6.12
N GLY A 238 -3.74 -5.06 5.09
CA GLY A 238 -2.81 -5.69 4.16
C GLY A 238 -3.47 -6.67 3.19
N LEU A 239 -4.80 -6.58 3.01
CA LEU A 239 -5.53 -7.43 2.07
C LEU A 239 -5.50 -6.82 0.67
N SER A 240 -4.61 -7.35 -0.17
CA SER A 240 -4.58 -7.15 -1.61
C SER A 240 -5.41 -8.23 -2.31
N PRO A 241 -5.73 -8.04 -3.60
CA PRO A 241 -6.40 -9.07 -4.38
C PRO A 241 -5.66 -10.41 -4.43
N SER A 242 -4.35 -10.44 -4.21
CA SER A 242 -3.52 -11.65 -4.20
C SER A 242 -3.31 -12.24 -2.80
N THR A 243 -3.45 -11.45 -1.74
CA THR A 243 -3.33 -11.97 -0.37
C THR A 243 -4.65 -12.51 0.17
N GLY A 244 -5.80 -11.97 -0.26
CA GLY A 244 -7.10 -12.48 0.18
C GLY A 244 -8.31 -11.86 -0.51
N TYR A 245 -9.40 -12.62 -0.58
CA TYR A 245 -10.72 -12.06 -0.83
C TYR A 245 -11.35 -11.69 0.51
N GLY A 246 -11.89 -10.48 0.67
CA GLY A 246 -12.51 -10.09 1.93
C GLY A 246 -13.66 -9.11 1.80
N GLU A 247 -14.49 -9.09 2.83
CA GLU A 247 -15.56 -8.10 3.01
C GLU A 247 -15.58 -7.59 4.45
N VAL A 248 -16.11 -6.38 4.63
CA VAL A 248 -16.24 -5.76 5.94
C VAL A 248 -17.70 -5.73 6.37
N ARG A 249 -17.98 -6.09 7.62
CA ARG A 249 -19.26 -5.89 8.29
C ARG A 249 -19.04 -5.06 9.55
N LEU A 250 -20.09 -4.42 10.04
CA LEU A 250 -20.06 -3.57 11.23
C LEU A 250 -21.02 -4.10 12.29
N THR A 251 -20.67 -3.93 13.55
CA THR A 251 -21.49 -4.38 14.68
C THR A 251 -21.30 -3.52 15.93
N GLU A 252 -22.23 -3.62 16.89
CA GLU A 252 -22.08 -3.09 18.25
C GLU A 252 -21.75 -4.20 19.26
N LEU A 253 -21.61 -5.44 18.78
CA LEU A 253 -21.25 -6.59 19.60
C LEU A 253 -19.80 -6.49 20.07
N SER A 254 -19.52 -7.14 21.19
CA SER A 254 -18.15 -7.32 21.68
C SER A 254 -17.38 -8.31 20.80
N THR A 255 -16.05 -8.29 20.87
CA THR A 255 -15.21 -9.27 20.16
C THR A 255 -15.59 -10.71 20.47
N GLU A 256 -15.84 -11.03 21.75
CA GLU A 256 -16.26 -12.36 22.19
C GLU A 256 -17.61 -12.77 21.58
N ASP A 257 -18.60 -11.87 21.62
CA ASP A 257 -19.93 -12.14 21.07
C ASP A 257 -19.91 -12.36 19.55
N VAL A 258 -19.09 -11.61 18.81
CA VAL A 258 -18.93 -11.79 17.35
C VAL A 258 -18.38 -13.16 17.05
N LEU A 259 -17.30 -13.51 17.73
CA LEU A 259 -16.57 -14.75 17.52
C LEU A 259 -17.42 -15.98 17.91
N GLU A 260 -18.14 -15.93 19.03
CA GLU A 260 -19.09 -16.98 19.44
C GLU A 260 -20.24 -17.13 18.43
N ALA A 261 -20.73 -16.01 17.88
CA ALA A 261 -21.80 -16.04 16.88
C ALA A 261 -21.37 -16.80 15.62
N PHE A 262 -20.15 -16.56 15.10
CA PHE A 262 -19.62 -17.32 13.97
C PHE A 262 -19.37 -18.80 14.31
N ASP A 263 -18.78 -19.12 15.47
CA ASP A 263 -18.60 -20.52 15.89
C ASP A 263 -19.91 -21.31 15.91
N SER A 264 -21.00 -20.65 16.33
CA SER A 264 -22.30 -21.31 16.50
C SER A 264 -23.08 -21.48 15.19
N GLU A 265 -22.82 -20.65 14.19
CA GLU A 265 -23.59 -20.57 12.95
C GLU A 265 -22.85 -21.13 11.72
N LEU A 266 -21.51 -21.22 11.76
CA LEU A 266 -20.74 -21.84 10.68
C LEU A 266 -21.11 -23.33 10.51
N SER A 267 -21.07 -23.80 9.25
CA SER A 267 -21.33 -25.21 8.97
C SER A 267 -20.20 -26.09 9.52
N ALA A 268 -20.44 -27.41 9.58
CA ALA A 268 -19.43 -28.38 10.00
C ALA A 268 -18.23 -28.48 9.03
N ASP A 269 -18.30 -27.82 7.87
CA ASP A 269 -17.19 -27.77 6.91
C ASP A 269 -16.11 -26.76 7.31
N PHE A 270 -16.38 -25.93 8.33
CA PHE A 270 -15.44 -24.97 8.89
C PHE A 270 -14.95 -25.44 10.25
N GLU A 271 -13.69 -25.87 10.34
CA GLU A 271 -13.10 -26.28 11.62
C GLU A 271 -12.16 -25.18 12.13
N GLN A 272 -12.42 -24.68 13.34
CA GLN A 272 -11.53 -23.70 13.98
C GLN A 272 -10.14 -24.30 14.17
N VAL A 273 -9.14 -23.61 13.63
CA VAL A 273 -7.72 -24.01 13.70
C VAL A 273 -7.02 -23.31 14.84
N THR A 274 -7.16 -21.99 14.92
CA THR A 274 -6.47 -21.17 15.92
C THR A 274 -7.18 -19.82 16.13
N GLU A 275 -6.82 -19.15 17.21
CA GLU A 275 -7.16 -17.76 17.49
C GLU A 275 -5.88 -17.03 17.89
N THR A 276 -5.70 -15.80 17.41
CA THR A 276 -4.54 -14.98 17.75
C THR A 276 -4.88 -13.50 17.72
N GLU A 277 -4.15 -12.71 18.50
CA GLU A 277 -4.14 -11.26 18.38
C GLU A 277 -3.06 -10.88 17.35
N ILE A 278 -3.48 -10.37 16.19
CA ILE A 278 -2.55 -10.08 15.08
C ILE A 278 -1.88 -8.71 15.23
N VAL A 279 -2.60 -7.75 15.81
CA VAL A 279 -2.13 -6.44 16.26
C VAL A 279 -2.94 -6.06 17.50
N PRO A 280 -2.50 -5.10 18.34
CA PRO A 280 -3.21 -4.77 19.58
C PRO A 280 -4.71 -4.58 19.39
N ASP A 281 -5.51 -5.27 20.20
CA ASP A 281 -6.98 -5.29 20.20
C ASP A 281 -7.66 -5.94 18.96
N VAL A 282 -6.91 -6.38 17.94
CA VAL A 282 -7.48 -7.09 16.79
C VAL A 282 -7.34 -8.59 16.97
N THR A 283 -8.46 -9.26 17.18
CA THR A 283 -8.51 -10.71 17.29
C THR A 283 -8.83 -11.34 15.94
N ALA A 284 -8.01 -12.30 15.53
CA ALA A 284 -8.20 -13.10 14.35
C ALA A 284 -8.54 -14.54 14.75
N ARG A 285 -9.69 -15.04 14.29
CA ARG A 285 -10.03 -16.46 14.41
C ARG A 285 -9.98 -17.14 13.05
N TYR A 286 -9.23 -18.24 12.99
CA TYR A 286 -8.93 -18.99 11.78
C TYR A 286 -9.76 -20.26 11.76
N TYR A 287 -10.40 -20.51 10.62
CA TYR A 287 -11.09 -21.73 10.30
C TYR A 287 -10.46 -22.33 9.05
N SER A 288 -10.28 -23.64 9.03
CA SER A 288 -10.14 -24.35 7.76
C SER A 288 -11.45 -24.18 6.97
N ALA A 289 -11.35 -24.06 5.66
CA ALA A 289 -12.49 -23.93 4.77
C ALA A 289 -12.36 -24.90 3.59
N PRO A 290 -13.45 -25.14 2.83
CA PRO A 290 -13.38 -25.88 1.58
C PRO A 290 -12.37 -25.26 0.59
N ASP A 291 -11.99 -26.05 -0.43
CA ASP A 291 -11.07 -25.65 -1.49
C ASP A 291 -9.62 -25.35 -1.05
N ASN A 292 -9.20 -25.90 0.10
CA ASN A 292 -7.87 -25.69 0.68
C ASN A 292 -7.59 -24.20 0.93
N LEU A 293 -8.60 -23.48 1.42
CA LEU A 293 -8.50 -22.11 1.87
C LEU A 293 -8.63 -22.04 3.39
N PHE A 294 -8.15 -20.93 3.96
CA PHE A 294 -8.54 -20.52 5.30
C PHE A 294 -9.65 -19.48 5.22
N PHE A 295 -10.61 -19.59 6.13
CA PHE A 295 -11.58 -18.54 6.43
C PHE A 295 -11.18 -17.86 7.73
N LEU A 296 -11.01 -16.54 7.70
CA LEU A 296 -10.70 -15.74 8.88
C LEU A 296 -11.88 -14.84 9.22
N VAL A 297 -12.16 -14.76 10.52
CA VAL A 297 -12.97 -13.71 11.13
C VAL A 297 -12.03 -12.81 11.93
N LEU A 298 -11.72 -11.63 11.39
CA LEU A 298 -10.98 -10.58 12.10
C LEU A 298 -11.98 -9.65 12.78
N VAL A 299 -11.74 -9.34 14.04
CA VAL A 299 -12.58 -8.44 14.82
C VAL A 299 -11.74 -7.31 15.39
N ALA A 300 -12.04 -6.10 14.93
CA ALA A 300 -11.34 -4.87 15.30
C ALA A 300 -12.31 -3.91 16.01
N PRO A 301 -12.30 -3.86 17.34
CA PRO A 301 -13.09 -2.91 18.10
C PRO A 301 -12.58 -1.46 17.89
N PRO A 302 -13.34 -0.43 18.29
CA PRO A 302 -12.91 0.96 18.13
C PRO A 302 -11.51 1.28 18.64
N SER A 303 -11.08 0.65 19.75
CA SER A 303 -9.75 0.87 20.33
C SER A 303 -8.60 0.41 19.43
N ALA A 304 -8.82 -0.56 18.55
CA ALA A 304 -7.80 -1.03 17.61
C ALA A 304 -7.32 0.08 16.66
N PHE A 305 -8.20 1.02 16.31
CA PHE A 305 -7.88 2.14 15.43
C PHE A 305 -7.11 3.27 16.13
N GLU A 306 -7.02 3.26 17.46
CA GLU A 306 -6.17 4.19 18.21
C GLU A 306 -4.69 3.80 18.11
N GLY A 307 -4.40 2.54 17.75
CA GLY A 307 -3.04 2.01 17.55
C GLY A 307 -2.31 2.61 16.36
N LYS A 308 -0.99 2.35 16.29
CA LYS A 308 -0.16 2.73 15.13
C LYS A 308 -0.37 1.83 13.93
N ASP A 309 -0.67 0.56 14.17
CA ASP A 309 -0.77 -0.46 13.11
C ASP A 309 -1.99 -0.23 12.20
N LEU A 310 -3.07 0.34 12.76
CA LEU A 310 -4.29 0.70 12.01
C LEU A 310 -4.54 2.21 11.96
N GLU A 311 -3.49 3.02 12.12
CA GLU A 311 -3.60 4.49 12.07
C GLU A 311 -4.17 4.99 10.73
N SER A 312 -3.81 4.33 9.62
CA SER A 312 -4.34 4.62 8.29
C SER A 312 -5.85 4.38 8.15
N ALA A 313 -6.44 3.58 9.04
CA ALA A 313 -7.86 3.26 9.05
C ALA A 313 -8.71 4.10 10.03
N ARG A 314 -8.10 5.06 10.75
CA ARG A 314 -8.82 5.95 11.66
C ARG A 314 -9.93 6.71 10.94
N GLY A 315 -11.11 6.72 11.56
CA GLY A 315 -12.28 7.43 11.04
C GLY A 315 -12.99 6.72 9.87
N ILE A 316 -12.48 5.59 9.37
CA ILE A 316 -13.20 4.76 8.39
C ILE A 316 -14.38 4.04 9.07
N VAL A 317 -14.12 3.49 10.26
CA VAL A 317 -15.12 2.80 11.08
C VAL A 317 -15.67 3.80 12.10
N PRO A 318 -17.00 3.93 12.26
CA PRO A 318 -17.56 4.81 13.28
C PRO A 318 -17.13 4.39 14.69
N ASP A 319 -16.82 5.35 15.57
CA ASP A 319 -16.33 5.11 16.95
C ASP A 319 -17.23 4.22 17.82
N SER A 320 -18.50 4.06 17.44
CA SER A 320 -19.47 3.20 18.13
C SER A 320 -19.55 1.78 17.57
N LYS A 321 -18.75 1.44 16.54
CA LYS A 321 -18.84 0.19 15.80
C LYS A 321 -17.53 -0.59 15.87
N THR A 322 -17.69 -1.90 16.02
CA THR A 322 -16.64 -2.89 15.80
C THR A 322 -16.66 -3.30 14.33
N ALA A 323 -15.50 -3.34 13.69
CA ALA A 323 -15.35 -3.91 12.36
C ALA A 323 -15.16 -5.43 12.46
N VAL A 324 -15.88 -6.14 11.61
CA VAL A 324 -15.77 -7.58 11.40
C VAL A 324 -15.31 -7.78 9.97
N VAL A 325 -14.05 -8.16 9.78
CA VAL A 325 -13.48 -8.41 8.45
C VAL A 325 -13.45 -9.90 8.22
N LEU A 326 -14.21 -10.33 7.23
CA LEU A 326 -14.27 -11.71 6.80
C LEU A 326 -13.29 -11.89 5.64
N VAL A 327 -12.44 -12.91 5.71
CA VAL A 327 -11.37 -13.09 4.71
C VAL A 327 -11.26 -14.56 4.29
N ALA A 328 -11.15 -14.81 2.98
CA ALA A 328 -10.65 -16.05 2.41
C ALA A 328 -9.17 -15.85 2.05
N LEU A 329 -8.31 -16.71 2.58
CA LEU A 329 -6.88 -16.73 2.34
C LEU A 329 -6.47 -18.08 1.75
N ASP A 330 -5.40 -18.09 0.95
CA ASP A 330 -4.76 -19.33 0.54
C ASP A 330 -4.12 -20.02 1.78
N ALA A 331 -4.19 -21.36 1.82
CA ALA A 331 -3.75 -22.15 2.98
C ALA A 331 -2.25 -22.49 3.02
#